data_AF-A0A7X0SFX4-F1
#
_entry.id   AF-A0A7X0SFX4-F1
#
_cell.length_a   1.000
_cell.length_b   1.000
_cell.length_c   1.000
_cell.angle_alpha   90.00
_cell.angle_beta   90.00
_cell.angle_gamma   90.00
#
_symmetry.space_group_name_H-M   'P 1'
#
loop_
_entity.id
_entity.type
_entity.pdbx_description
1 polymer ?
#
loop_
_entity_poly.entity_id
_entity_poly.type
_entity_poly.pdbx_seq_one_letter_code
_entity_poly.pdbx_strand_id
1 'polypeptide(L)'
;MTEKIIIESDKFNEAVSILRGVGMTLNSTNKKLVASGNAIEAMWEGKSGGKFASENKNVCENIKAVGENINKLGEQINSVNNEFDMVDKYIKYKIGSL
;
A
#
# COMPACT_ATOMS: atom_id res chain seq x y z
N MET A 1 -0.53 8.48 -37.93
CA MET A 1 -1.56 8.15 -36.93
C MET A 1 -0.91 8.29 -35.57
N THR A 2 -1.19 9.35 -34.83
CA THR A 2 -0.70 9.53 -33.46
C THR A 2 -1.62 8.74 -32.54
N GLU A 3 -1.09 7.75 -31.83
CA GLU A 3 -1.84 7.06 -30.77
C GLU A 3 -2.25 8.09 -29.72
N LYS A 4 -3.56 8.30 -29.56
CA LYS A 4 -4.11 9.17 -28.53
C LYS A 4 -4.02 8.40 -27.21
N ILE A 5 -2.98 8.67 -26.43
CA ILE A 5 -2.89 8.18 -25.05
C ILE A 5 -3.96 8.93 -24.25
N ILE A 6 -5.06 8.25 -23.93
CA ILE A 6 -6.10 8.77 -23.04
C ILE A 6 -5.71 8.32 -21.62
N ILE A 7 -5.31 9.27 -20.80
CA ILE A 7 -4.97 9.02 -19.39
C ILE A 7 -6.23 9.27 -18.56
N GLU A 8 -6.71 8.24 -17.91
CA GLU A 8 -7.89 8.32 -17.03
C GLU A 8 -7.42 8.58 -15.60
N SER A 9 -7.20 9.85 -15.24
CA SER A 9 -6.78 10.28 -13.88
C SER A 9 -7.68 9.70 -12.77
N ASP A 10 -8.96 9.49 -13.06
CA ASP A 10 -9.91 8.83 -12.16
C ASP A 10 -9.49 7.40 -11.79
N LYS A 11 -8.94 6.62 -12.73
CA LYS A 11 -8.42 5.27 -12.47
C LYS A 11 -7.19 5.28 -11.58
N PHE A 12 -6.34 6.30 -11.70
CA PHE A 12 -5.19 6.47 -10.79
C PHE A 12 -5.66 6.79 -9.37
N ASN A 13 -6.63 7.70 -9.22
CA ASN A 13 -7.20 8.06 -7.93
C ASN A 13 -7.90 6.86 -7.27
N GLU A 14 -8.63 6.06 -8.05
CA GLU A 14 -9.23 4.81 -7.57
C GLU A 14 -8.16 3.82 -7.08
N ALA A 15 -7.11 3.59 -7.87
CA ALA A 15 -6.01 2.71 -7.48
C ALA A 15 -5.32 3.18 -6.19
N VAL A 16 -5.06 4.48 -6.05
CA VAL A 16 -4.48 5.06 -4.83
C VAL A 16 -5.39 4.86 -3.62
N SER A 17 -6.70 5.05 -3.80
CA SER A 17 -7.72 4.83 -2.76
C SER A 17 -7.72 3.36 -2.30
N ILE A 18 -7.71 2.42 -3.25
CA ILE A 18 -7.66 0.98 -2.95
C ILE A 18 -6.37 0.63 -2.19
N LEU A 19 -5.21 1.11 -2.65
CA LEU A 19 -3.93 0.83 -1.98
C LEU A 19 -3.90 1.37 -0.56
N ARG A 20 -4.42 2.58 -0.33
CA ARG A 20 -4.58 3.13 1.04
C ARG A 20 -5.48 2.26 1.90
N GLY A 21 -6.61 1.80 1.36
CA GLY A 21 -7.53 0.89 2.06
C GLY A 21 -6.87 -0.44 2.43
N VAL A 22 -6.08 -1.02 1.52
CA VAL A 22 -5.30 -2.24 1.79
C VAL A 22 -4.24 -1.99 2.85
N GLY A 23 -3.48 -0.90 2.77
CA GLY A 23 -2.47 -0.53 3.76
C GLY A 23 -3.05 -0.35 5.17
N MET A 24 -4.21 0.33 5.28
CA MET A 24 -4.94 0.47 6.54
C MET A 24 -5.41 -0.89 7.09
N THR A 25 -5.94 -1.75 6.22
CA THR A 25 -6.41 -3.08 6.60
C THR A 25 -5.27 -3.95 7.11
N LEU A 26 -4.13 -3.98 6.40
CA LEU A 26 -2.94 -4.72 6.82
C LEU A 26 -2.41 -4.23 8.17
N ASN A 27 -2.36 -2.92 8.39
CA ASN A 27 -1.92 -2.36 9.67
C ASN A 27 -2.86 -2.77 10.82
N SER A 28 -4.17 -2.69 10.61
CA SER A 28 -5.19 -3.13 11.58
C SER A 28 -5.06 -4.62 11.90
N THR A 29 -4.95 -5.46 10.87
CA THR A 29 -4.74 -6.91 11.01
C THR A 29 -3.45 -7.23 11.75
N ASN A 30 -2.34 -6.53 11.43
CA ASN A 30 -1.07 -6.72 12.09
C ASN A 30 -1.15 -6.43 13.59
N LYS A 31 -1.82 -5.35 13.99
CA LYS A 31 -2.04 -5.02 15.41
C LYS A 31 -2.79 -6.13 16.15
N LYS A 32 -3.81 -6.73 15.52
CA LYS A 32 -4.56 -7.86 16.09
C LYS A 32 -3.72 -9.12 16.21
N LEU A 33 -2.89 -9.41 15.20
CA LEU A 33 -1.96 -10.54 15.22
C LEU A 33 -0.91 -10.39 16.31
N VAL A 34 -0.30 -9.22 16.45
CA VAL A 34 0.65 -8.93 17.53
C VAL A 34 -0.02 -9.14 18.89
N ALA A 35 -1.20 -8.57 19.10
CA ALA A 35 -1.92 -8.71 20.37
C ALA A 35 -2.25 -10.18 20.70
N SER A 36 -2.75 -10.93 19.71
CA SER A 36 -3.12 -12.33 19.89
C SER A 36 -1.89 -13.22 20.10
N GLY A 37 -0.81 -12.97 19.35
CA GLY A 37 0.45 -13.69 19.48
C GLY A 37 1.10 -13.48 20.85
N ASN A 38 1.12 -12.24 21.35
CA ASN A 38 1.63 -11.94 22.69
C ASN A 38 0.80 -12.65 23.78
N ALA A 39 -0.53 -12.74 23.62
CA ALA A 39 -1.39 -13.45 24.56
C ALA A 39 -1.11 -14.97 24.56
N ILE A 40 -0.85 -15.56 23.39
CA ILE A 40 -0.47 -16.97 23.27
C ILE A 40 0.90 -17.22 23.88
N GLU A 41 1.90 -16.37 23.59
CA GLU A 41 3.24 -16.45 24.16
C GLU A 41 3.21 -16.45 25.69
N ALA A 42 2.37 -15.60 26.29
CA ALA A 42 2.22 -15.52 27.74
C ALA A 42 1.63 -16.79 28.39
N MET A 43 0.92 -17.62 27.63
CA MET A 43 0.28 -18.85 28.12
C MET A 43 1.02 -20.13 27.71
N TRP A 44 1.90 -20.04 26.70
CA TRP A 44 2.54 -21.19 26.10
C TRP A 44 4.03 -21.22 26.45
N GLU A 45 4.34 -21.87 27.57
CA GLU A 45 5.72 -22.04 28.01
C GLU A 45 6.46 -23.18 27.27
N GLY A 46 7.80 -23.13 27.32
CA GLY A 46 8.68 -24.16 26.77
C GLY A 46 9.17 -23.90 25.35
N LYS A 47 9.93 -24.85 24.79
CA LYS A 47 10.61 -24.69 23.49
C LYS A 47 9.66 -24.43 22.31
N SER A 48 8.48 -25.06 22.32
CA SER A 48 7.47 -24.87 21.27
C SER A 48 6.84 -23.48 21.35
N GLY A 49 6.58 -22.96 22.55
CA GLY A 49 6.12 -21.58 22.76
C GLY A 49 7.13 -20.54 22.30
N GLY A 50 8.42 -20.72 22.63
CA GLY A 50 9.50 -19.86 22.15
C GLY A 50 9.65 -19.87 20.63
N LYS A 51 9.50 -21.04 19.98
CA LYS A 51 9.48 -21.16 18.52
C LYS A 51 8.30 -20.40 17.92
N PHE A 52 7.09 -20.59 18.47
CA PHE A 52 5.90 -19.87 18.04
C PHE A 52 6.09 -18.34 18.16
N ALA A 53 6.61 -17.85 19.29
CA ALA A 53 6.83 -16.42 19.50
C ALA A 53 7.76 -15.82 18.42
N SER A 54 8.86 -16.51 18.11
CA SER A 54 9.78 -16.09 17.05
C SER A 54 9.12 -16.09 15.67
N GLU A 55 8.36 -17.13 15.32
CA GLU A 55 7.66 -17.22 14.04
C GLU A 55 6.57 -16.15 13.91
N ASN A 56 5.77 -15.95 14.98
CA ASN A 56 4.74 -14.92 15.04
C ASN A 56 5.33 -13.51 14.87
N LYS A 57 6.47 -13.23 15.53
CA LYS A 57 7.18 -11.96 15.37
C LYS A 57 7.61 -11.73 13.91
N ASN A 58 8.21 -12.74 13.28
CA ASN A 58 8.63 -12.66 11.88
C ASN A 58 7.43 -12.41 10.94
N VAL A 59 6.31 -13.09 11.17
CA VAL A 59 5.07 -12.86 10.40
C VAL A 59 4.58 -11.42 10.56
N CYS A 60 4.55 -10.89 11.79
CA CYS A 60 4.11 -9.52 12.06
C CYS A 60 5.03 -8.46 11.41
N GLU A 61 6.33 -8.70 11.42
CA GLU A 61 7.32 -7.84 10.73
C GLU A 61 7.13 -7.87 9.22
N ASN A 62 6.89 -9.05 8.63
CA ASN A 62 6.62 -9.19 7.20
C ASN A 62 5.32 -8.48 6.79
N ILE A 63 4.24 -8.63 7.57
CA ILE A 63 2.96 -7.94 7.28
C ILE A 63 3.14 -6.42 7.35
N LYS A 64 3.89 -5.93 8.34
CA LYS A 64 4.24 -4.51 8.46
C LYS A 64 4.98 -4.02 7.21
N ALA A 65 6.03 -4.75 6.79
CA ALA A 65 6.82 -4.39 5.61
C ALA A 65 5.96 -4.36 4.32
N VAL A 66 5.07 -5.33 4.15
CA VAL A 66 4.12 -5.36 3.01
C VAL A 66 3.19 -4.13 3.05
N GLY A 67 2.64 -3.80 4.21
CA GLY A 67 1.79 -2.61 4.38
C GLY A 67 2.52 -1.31 4.05
N GLU A 68 3.78 -1.16 4.49
CA GLU A 68 4.61 0.00 4.16
C GLU A 68 4.92 0.09 2.66
N ASN A 69 5.21 -1.04 2.01
CA ASN A 69 5.47 -1.07 0.57
C ASN A 69 4.22 -0.73 -0.25
N ILE A 70 3.04 -1.16 0.17
CA ILE A 70 1.77 -0.81 -0.47
C ILE A 70 1.49 0.68 -0.36
N ASN A 71 1.76 1.29 0.81
CA ASN A 71 1.62 2.74 0.97
C ASN A 71 2.58 3.51 0.05
N LYS A 72 3.85 3.09 -0.03
CA LYS A 72 4.85 3.68 -0.94
C LYS A 72 4.41 3.56 -2.40
N LEU A 73 3.87 2.42 -2.80
CA LEU A 73 3.32 2.24 -4.16
C LEU A 73 2.18 3.22 -4.44
N GLY A 74 1.28 3.43 -3.46
CA GLY A 74 0.22 4.43 -3.56
C GLY A 74 0.75 5.85 -3.74
N GLU A 75 1.82 6.23 -3.02
CA GLU A 75 2.50 7.52 -3.18
C GLU A 75 3.13 7.68 -4.56
N GLN A 76 3.78 6.64 -5.08
CA GLN A 76 4.39 6.62 -6.42
C GLN A 76 3.33 6.79 -7.52
N ILE A 77 2.24 6.03 -7.46
CA ILE A 77 1.13 6.13 -8.42
C ILE A 77 0.52 7.53 -8.40
N ASN A 78 0.36 8.12 -7.22
CA ASN A 78 -0.15 9.48 -7.09
C ASN A 78 0.81 10.53 -7.68
N SER A 79 2.12 10.35 -7.51
CA SER A 79 3.14 11.22 -8.13
C SER A 79 3.06 11.17 -9.66
N VAL A 80 2.99 9.95 -10.22
CA VAL A 80 2.85 9.74 -11.66
C VAL A 80 1.57 10.40 -12.19
N ASN A 81 0.45 10.28 -11.47
CA ASN A 81 -0.79 10.95 -11.85
C ASN A 81 -0.66 12.48 -11.90
N ASN A 82 0.01 13.07 -10.90
CA ASN A 82 0.26 14.52 -10.88
C ASN A 82 1.14 14.98 -12.04
N GLU A 83 2.17 14.21 -12.40
CA GLU A 83 3.04 14.50 -13.55
C GLU A 83 2.23 14.46 -14.86
N PHE A 84 1.35 13.47 -15.02
CA PHE A 84 0.47 13.40 -16.18
C PHE A 84 -0.51 14.56 -16.25
N ASP A 85 -1.14 14.94 -15.14
CA ASP A 85 -2.02 16.10 -15.07
C ASP A 85 -1.30 17.40 -15.45
N MET A 86 -0.02 17.54 -15.06
CA MET A 86 0.81 18.68 -15.46
C MET A 86 1.11 18.68 -16.96
N VAL A 87 1.44 17.53 -17.53
CA VAL A 87 1.69 17.38 -18.98
C VAL A 87 0.43 17.70 -19.78
N ASP A 88 -0.73 17.17 -19.38
CA ASP A 88 -2.01 17.44 -20.04
C ASP A 88 -2.37 18.94 -19.99
N LYS A 89 -2.21 19.60 -18.83
CA LYS A 89 -2.39 21.06 -18.70
C LYS A 89 -1.43 21.83 -19.61
N TYR A 90 -0.17 21.42 -19.70
CA TYR A 90 0.82 22.08 -20.56
C TYR A 90 0.47 21.94 -22.05
N ILE A 91 0.06 20.75 -22.48
CA ILE A 91 -0.39 20.49 -23.86
C ILE A 91 -1.61 21.37 -24.18
N LYS A 92 -2.63 21.37 -23.31
CA LYS A 92 -3.83 22.24 -23.47
C LYS A 92 -3.47 23.71 -23.57
N TYR A 93 -2.52 24.19 -22.76
CA TYR A 93 -2.05 25.57 -22.81
C TYR A 93 -1.29 25.91 -24.09
N LYS A 94 -0.40 25.03 -24.55
CA LYS A 94 0.47 25.29 -25.72
C LYS A 94 -0.19 25.09 -27.07
N ILE A 95 -1.07 24.10 -27.18
CA ILE A 95 -1.63 23.65 -28.46
C ILE A 95 -3.11 24.08 -28.60
N GLY A 96 -3.74 24.53 -27.51
CA GLY A 96 -5.18 24.74 -27.44
C GLY A 96 -5.93 23.43 -27.21
N SER A 97 -7.20 23.51 -26.81
CA SER A 97 -8.06 22.32 -26.72
C SER A 97 -8.27 21.74 -28.12
N LEU A 98 -7.75 20.54 -28.37
CA LEU A 98 -8.16 19.71 -29.52
C LEU A 98 -9.63 19.32 -29.41
#